data_AF-A0A8T0UYD0-F1
#
_entry.id   AF-A0A8T0UYD0-F1
#
_cell.length_a   1.000
_cell.length_b   1.000
_cell.length_c   1.000
_cell.angle_alpha   90.00
_cell.angle_beta   90.00
_cell.angle_gamma   90.00
#
_symmetry.space_group_name_H-M   'P 1'
#
loop_
_entity.id
_entity.type
_entity.pdbx_description
1 polymer ?
#
loop_
_entity_poly.entity_id
_entity_poly.type
_entity_poly.pdbx_seq_one_letter_code
_entity_poly.pdbx_strand_id
1 'polypeptide(L)'
;MVYLSIEDGISDIFLFINSPGGWLISGMAIFDTMQTVTPDIYTICLGIAASMASFILLGGEPTKRIAFPHARIMLHQPASAYYRARTPEFLLEVEELHKVCEMITVV
;
A
#
# COMPACT_ATOMS: atom_id res chain seq x y z
N MET A 1 -11.34 -3.56 -8.20
CA MET A 1 -11.98 -3.44 -6.87
C MET A 1 -13.34 -2.77 -7.01
N VAL A 2 -13.41 -1.49 -7.38
CA VAL A 2 -14.69 -0.77 -7.55
C VAL A 2 -15.68 -1.52 -8.46
N TYR A 3 -15.24 -1.96 -9.65
CA TYR A 3 -16.11 -2.74 -10.54
C TYR A 3 -16.67 -4.01 -9.88
N LEU A 4 -15.82 -4.79 -9.20
CA LEU A 4 -16.25 -6.01 -8.50
C LEU A 4 -17.24 -5.69 -7.38
N SER A 5 -17.02 -4.60 -6.64
CA SER A 5 -17.95 -4.12 -5.60
C SER A 5 -19.29 -3.65 -6.15
N ILE A 6 -19.34 -3.18 -7.41
CA ILE A 6 -20.59 -2.78 -8.08
C ILE A 6 -21.35 -4.01 -8.57
N GLU A 7 -20.64 -4.98 -9.15
CA GLU A 7 -21.23 -6.24 -9.63
C GLU A 7 -21.75 -7.10 -8.47
N ASP A 8 -20.97 -7.23 -7.40
CA ASP A 8 -21.32 -7.97 -6.19
C ASP A 8 -20.69 -7.31 -4.95
N GLY A 9 -21.53 -6.65 -4.17
CA GLY A 9 -21.14 -5.97 -2.93
C GLY A 9 -21.03 -6.87 -1.70
N ILE A 10 -21.28 -8.18 -1.83
CA ILE A 10 -21.33 -9.14 -0.72
C ILE A 10 -20.12 -10.05 -0.73
N SER A 11 -19.71 -10.53 -1.90
CA SER A 11 -18.60 -11.48 -2.01
C SER A 11 -17.23 -10.83 -1.77
N ASP A 12 -16.40 -11.48 -0.95
CA ASP A 12 -15.01 -11.07 -0.71
C ASP A 12 -14.23 -10.89 -2.03
N ILE A 13 -13.35 -9.87 -2.05
CA ILE A 13 -12.44 -9.62 -3.18
C ILE A 13 -11.07 -10.20 -2.86
N PHE A 14 -10.60 -11.12 -3.69
CA PHE A 14 -9.28 -11.73 -3.55
C PHE A 14 -8.20 -10.93 -4.29
N LEU A 15 -7.24 -10.40 -3.54
CA LEU A 15 -6.11 -9.65 -4.06
C LEU A 15 -4.81 -10.47 -3.91
N PHE A 16 -4.32 -11.01 -5.02
CA PHE A 16 -3.04 -11.70 -5.09
C PHE A 16 -1.91 -10.70 -5.33
N ILE A 17 -0.87 -10.74 -4.48
CA ILE A 17 0.21 -9.77 -4.45
C ILE A 17 1.54 -10.49 -4.66
N ASN A 18 2.24 -10.15 -5.74
CA ASN A 18 3.64 -10.48 -5.98
C ASN A 18 4.33 -9.23 -6.53
N SER A 19 4.81 -8.36 -5.65
CA SER A 19 5.33 -7.06 -6.03
C SER A 19 6.48 -6.59 -5.11
N PRO A 20 7.56 -6.03 -5.68
CA PRO A 20 8.62 -5.39 -4.91
C PRO A 20 8.23 -4.01 -4.36
N GLY A 21 7.02 -3.53 -4.64
CA GLY A 21 6.55 -2.20 -4.28
C GLY A 21 6.54 -1.23 -5.46
N GLY A 22 6.53 0.06 -5.18
CA GLY A 22 6.43 1.10 -6.21
C GLY A 22 6.18 2.48 -5.63
N TRP A 23 5.53 3.33 -6.42
CA TRP A 23 5.23 4.72 -6.05
C TRP A 23 4.28 4.80 -4.86
N LEU A 24 4.63 5.66 -3.89
CA LEU A 24 3.86 5.84 -2.66
C LEU A 24 2.43 6.29 -2.95
N ILE A 25 2.25 7.34 -3.74
CA ILE A 25 0.92 7.91 -4.04
C ILE A 25 0.03 6.88 -4.75
N SER A 26 0.58 6.10 -5.68
CA SER A 26 -0.17 5.03 -6.35
C SER A 26 -0.56 3.91 -5.38
N GLY A 27 0.34 3.55 -4.45
CA GLY A 27 0.04 2.57 -3.41
C GLY A 27 -1.05 3.06 -2.44
N MET A 28 -1.00 4.33 -2.04
CA MET A 28 -2.05 4.96 -1.23
C MET A 28 -3.40 4.97 -1.93
N ALA A 29 -3.44 5.30 -3.22
CA ALA A 29 -4.69 5.26 -3.98
C ALA A 29 -5.31 3.85 -4.03
N ILE A 30 -4.49 2.80 -4.14
CA ILE A 30 -4.96 1.41 -4.07
C ILE A 30 -5.50 1.12 -2.66
N PHE A 31 -4.75 1.49 -1.62
CA PHE A 31 -5.16 1.29 -0.23
C PHE A 31 -6.49 1.99 0.07
N ASP A 32 -6.64 3.26 -0.29
CA ASP A 32 -7.88 4.02 -0.07
C ASP A 32 -9.05 3.37 -0.82
N THR A 33 -8.80 2.86 -2.03
CA THR A 33 -9.81 2.10 -2.77
C THR A 33 -10.21 0.83 -2.03
N MET A 34 -9.26 0.11 -1.42
CA MET A 34 -9.55 -1.07 -0.59
C MET A 34 -10.41 -0.72 0.63
N GLN A 35 -10.16 0.42 1.29
CA GLN A 35 -10.93 0.87 2.45
C GLN A 35 -12.32 1.43 2.08
N THR A 36 -12.52 1.84 0.82
CA THR A 36 -13.76 2.48 0.38
C THR A 36 -14.80 1.49 -0.15
N VAL A 37 -14.36 0.37 -0.73
CA VAL A 37 -15.31 -0.63 -1.27
C VAL A 37 -15.97 -1.41 -0.14
N THR A 38 -17.22 -1.84 -0.38
CA THR A 38 -18.02 -2.54 0.64
C THR A 38 -17.51 -3.95 0.98
N PRO A 39 -17.10 -4.79 0.00
CA PRO A 39 -16.68 -6.15 0.32
C PRO A 39 -15.31 -6.19 0.98
N ASP A 40 -15.12 -7.16 1.88
CA ASP A 40 -13.83 -7.40 2.51
C ASP A 40 -12.77 -7.78 1.46
N ILE A 41 -11.55 -7.24 1.63
CA ILE A 41 -10.43 -7.57 0.76
C ILE A 41 -9.57 -8.67 1.39
N TYR A 42 -9.53 -9.82 0.74
CA TYR A 42 -8.67 -10.95 1.10
C TYR A 42 -7.31 -10.78 0.42
N THR A 43 -6.25 -10.50 1.17
CA THR A 43 -4.91 -10.25 0.60
C THR A 43 -4.03 -11.49 0.70
N ILE A 44 -3.39 -11.84 -0.42
CA ILE A 44 -2.63 -13.10 -0.55
C ILE A 44 -1.26 -12.80 -1.13
N CYS A 45 -0.21 -12.90 -0.32
CA CYS A 45 1.17 -12.74 -0.78
C CYS A 45 1.70 -14.02 -1.44
N LEU A 46 2.04 -13.89 -2.73
CA LEU A 46 2.70 -14.88 -3.56
C LEU A 46 4.13 -14.39 -3.83
N GLY A 47 5.14 -15.06 -3.27
CA GLY A 47 6.54 -14.70 -3.53
C GLY A 47 7.02 -13.49 -2.73
N ILE A 48 6.74 -12.25 -3.15
CA ILE A 48 7.18 -11.06 -2.42
C ILE A 48 6.08 -9.98 -2.31
N ALA A 49 6.00 -9.36 -1.15
CA ALA A 49 5.31 -8.09 -0.93
C ALA A 49 6.26 -7.15 -0.21
N ALA A 50 6.92 -6.27 -0.96
CA ALA A 50 7.90 -5.32 -0.41
C ALA A 50 7.43 -3.86 -0.54
N SER A 51 7.90 -3.00 0.36
CA SER A 51 7.59 -1.56 0.36
C SER A 51 6.07 -1.33 0.33
N MET A 52 5.55 -0.50 -0.59
CA MET A 52 4.12 -0.27 -0.74
C MET A 52 3.29 -1.53 -1.00
N ALA A 53 3.86 -2.61 -1.55
CA ALA A 53 3.13 -3.87 -1.68
C ALA A 53 2.91 -4.55 -0.31
N SER A 54 3.85 -4.41 0.62
CA SER A 54 3.68 -4.88 2.01
C SER A 54 2.61 -4.08 2.74
N PHE A 55 2.53 -2.77 2.48
CA PHE A 55 1.49 -1.89 3.00
C PHE A 55 0.10 -2.29 2.48
N ILE A 56 -0.03 -2.53 1.17
CA ILE A 56 -1.26 -3.02 0.54
C ILE A 56 -1.65 -4.41 1.08
N LEU A 57 -0.67 -5.32 1.27
CA LEU A 57 -0.92 -6.62 1.91
C LEU A 57 -1.54 -6.45 3.30
N LEU A 58 -1.00 -5.52 4.10
CA LEU A 58 -1.51 -5.20 5.44
C LEU A 58 -2.90 -4.54 5.42
N GLY A 59 -3.26 -3.82 4.35
CA GLY A 59 -4.55 -3.16 4.19
C GLY A 59 -5.74 -4.08 3.92
N GLY A 60 -5.52 -5.39 3.76
CA GLY A 60 -6.61 -6.36 3.72
C GLY A 60 -7.34 -6.49 5.06
N GLU A 61 -8.54 -7.07 5.04
CA GLU A 61 -9.35 -7.25 6.24
C GLU A 61 -8.60 -8.09 7.30
N PRO A 62 -8.56 -7.68 8.58
CA PRO A 62 -8.00 -8.49 9.65
C PRO A 62 -8.46 -9.95 9.59
N THR A 63 -7.56 -10.89 9.87
CA THR A 63 -7.75 -12.34 9.71
C THR A 63 -7.82 -12.88 8.27
N LYS A 64 -8.01 -12.03 7.26
CA LYS A 64 -8.07 -12.38 5.82
C LYS A 64 -6.77 -12.02 5.06
N ARG A 65 -5.67 -11.84 5.78
CA ARG A 65 -4.34 -11.51 5.24
C ARG A 65 -3.44 -12.73 5.37
N ILE A 66 -3.04 -13.31 4.24
CA ILE A 66 -2.22 -14.52 4.24
C ILE A 66 -0.98 -14.37 3.34
N ALA A 67 0.04 -15.15 3.65
CA ALA A 67 1.25 -15.26 2.84
C ALA A 67 1.61 -16.73 2.69
N PHE A 68 2.09 -17.11 1.50
CA PHE A 68 2.56 -18.47 1.27
C PHE A 68 3.82 -18.76 2.12
N PRO A 69 4.12 -20.05 2.43
CA PRO A 69 5.22 -20.41 3.34
C PRO A 69 6.61 -19.89 2.95
N HIS A 70 6.84 -19.67 1.64
CA HIS A 70 8.10 -19.16 1.12
C HIS A 70 8.04 -17.69 0.69
N ALA A 71 6.92 -17.01 0.94
CA ALA A 71 6.80 -15.60 0.64
C ALA A 71 7.75 -14.76 1.52
N ARG A 72 8.05 -13.56 1.05
CA ARG A 72 8.85 -12.56 1.76
C ARG A 72 8.06 -11.27 1.87
N ILE A 73 8.05 -10.71 3.08
CA ILE A 73 7.46 -9.41 3.36
C ILE A 73 8.60 -8.49 3.77
N MET A 74 8.67 -7.31 3.19
CA MET A 74 9.70 -6.34 3.50
C MET A 74 9.07 -4.95 3.63
N LEU A 75 9.22 -4.34 4.80
CA LEU A 75 8.83 -2.96 5.06
C LEU A 75 10.11 -2.11 5.15
N HIS A 76 10.09 -0.93 4.56
CA HIS A 76 11.14 0.07 4.76
C HIS A 76 10.53 1.47 4.68
N GLN A 77 11.21 2.44 5.29
CA GLN A 77 10.81 3.84 5.23
C GLN A 77 10.79 4.36 3.77
N PRO A 78 9.83 5.23 3.40
CA PRO A 78 9.78 5.90 2.12
C PRO A 78 11.08 6.63 1.84
N ALA A 79 11.45 6.64 0.57
CA ALA A 79 12.58 7.42 0.10
C ALA A 79 12.10 8.31 -1.04
N SER A 80 12.52 9.57 -1.01
CA SER A 80 12.43 10.46 -2.15
C SER A 80 13.78 10.52 -2.87
N ALA A 81 13.76 10.71 -4.19
CA ALA A 81 14.98 10.97 -4.93
C ALA A 81 15.58 12.31 -4.49
N TYR A 82 16.91 12.41 -4.51
CA TYR A 82 17.60 13.66 -4.21
C TYR A 82 17.11 14.78 -5.15
N TYR A 83 16.40 15.75 -4.57
CA TYR A 83 15.86 16.87 -5.32
C TYR A 83 16.89 18.01 -5.36
N ARG A 84 17.34 18.38 -6.56
CA ARG A 84 18.18 19.56 -6.77
C ARG A 84 17.28 20.77 -6.99
N ALA A 85 16.86 21.40 -5.90
CA ALA A 85 16.10 22.64 -5.93
C ALA A 85 16.76 23.74 -5.09
N ARG A 86 16.23 24.95 -5.24
CA ARG A 86 16.54 26.07 -4.37
C ARG A 86 16.09 25.76 -2.93
N THR A 87 16.75 26.39 -1.95
CA THR A 87 16.61 26.05 -0.53
C THR A 87 15.17 26.07 -0.01
N PRO A 88 14.32 27.07 -0.34
CA PRO A 88 12.93 27.07 0.14
C PRO A 88 12.11 25.88 -0.36
N GLU A 89 12.20 25.57 -1.66
CA GLU A 89 11.48 24.47 -2.29
C GLU A 89 11.98 23.11 -1.76
N PHE A 90 13.28 22.97 -1.53
CA PHE A 90 13.85 21.78 -0.91
C PHE A 90 13.30 21.53 0.50
N LEU A 91 13.18 22.57 1.33
CA LEU A 91 12.64 22.44 2.69
C LEU A 91 11.18 22.00 2.69
N LEU A 92 10.36 22.53 1.77
CA LEU A 92 8.96 22.13 1.62
C LEU A 92 8.82 20.65 1.26
N GLU A 93 9.61 20.16 0.30
CA GLU A 93 9.60 18.75 -0.11
C GLU A 93 10.05 17.81 1.01
N VAL A 94 11.03 18.23 1.82
CA VAL A 94 11.49 17.44 2.98
C VAL A 94 10.40 17.38 4.06
N GLU A 95 9.72 18.49 4.33
CA GLU A 95 8.60 18.52 5.27
C GLU A 95 7.45 17.62 4.80
N GLU A 96 7.14 17.64 3.51
CA GLU A 96 6.11 16.78 2.93
C GLU A 96 6.49 15.29 3.01
N LEU A 97 7.73 14.94 2.66
CA LEU A 97 8.23 13.57 2.83
C LEU A 97 8.14 13.11 4.29
N HIS A 98 8.45 13.99 5.24
CA HIS A 98 8.35 13.67 6.66
C HIS A 98 6.91 13.36 7.08
N LYS A 99 5.94 14.22 6.70
CA LYS A 99 4.50 13.98 6.94
C LYS A 99 4.05 12.66 6.35
N VAL A 100 4.48 12.36 5.12
CA VAL A 100 4.16 11.11 4.44
C VAL A 100 4.71 9.90 5.19
N CYS A 101 5.95 9.96 5.67
CA CYS A 101 6.53 8.90 6.49
C CYS A 101 5.74 8.67 7.79
N GLU A 102 5.29 9.73 8.46
CA GLU A 102 4.45 9.60 9.65
C GLU A 102 3.11 8.95 9.34
N MET A 103 2.41 9.41 8.30
CA MET A 103 1.08 8.89 7.92
C MET A 103 1.08 7.36 7.74
N ILE A 104 2.08 6.80 7.08
CA ILE A 104 2.14 5.36 6.82
C ILE A 104 2.63 4.52 8.01
N THR A 105 3.25 5.14 9.01
CA THR A 105 3.83 4.43 10.18
C THR A 105 2.78 4.21 11.27
N VAL A 106 1.66 4.95 11.22
CA VAL A 106 0.60 4.94 12.23
C VAL A 106 -0.56 3.97 11.87
N VAL A 107 -0.49 3.33 10.71
CA VAL A 107 -1.50 2.36 10.21
C VAL A 107 -1.34 0.98 10.81
#